data_AF-A0A421NUK4-F1
#
_entry.id   AF-A0A421NUK4-F1
#
_cell.length_a   1.000
_cell.length_b   1.000
_cell.length_c   1.000
_cell.angle_alpha   90.00
_cell.angle_beta   90.00
_cell.angle_gamma   90.00
#
_symmetry.space_group_name_H-M   'P 1'
#
loop_
_entity.id
_entity.type
_entity.pdbx_description
1 polymer ?
#
loop_
_entity_poly.entity_id
_entity_poly.type
_entity_poly.pdbx_seq_one_letter_code
_entity_poly.pdbx_strand_id
1 'polypeptide(L)' 'MIKFLHKGSQLAVEGKITSQKFIVNNETRTVTKVVAQNITFLDAKPNN' A
#
# COMPACT_ATOMS: atom_id res chain seq x y z
N MET A 1 14.05 0.11 -0.10
CA MET A 1 12.62 0.35 0.18
C MET A 1 12.17 -0.34 1.46
N ILE A 2 12.29 -1.67 1.60
CA ILE A 2 11.89 -2.40 2.83
C ILE A 2 12.64 -1.93 4.08
N LYS A 3 13.92 -1.54 3.93
CA LYS A 3 14.76 -1.05 5.05
C LYS A 3 14.21 0.20 5.77
N PHE A 4 13.27 0.94 5.18
CA PHE A 4 12.72 2.17 5.75
C PHE A 4 11.23 2.03 6.09
N LEU A 5 10.56 0.98 5.60
CA LEU A 5 9.14 0.76 5.80
C LEU A 5 8.92 -0.12 7.02
N HIS A 6 8.40 0.47 8.08
CA HIS A 6 8.08 -0.24 9.32
C HIS A 6 6.59 -0.12 9.62
N LYS A 7 6.07 -1.04 10.44
CA LYS A 7 4.69 -0.96 10.92
C LYS A 7 4.53 0.34 11.70
N GLY A 8 3.56 1.17 11.30
CA GLY A 8 3.28 2.46 11.94
C GLY A 8 3.93 3.67 11.26
N SER A 9 4.80 3.47 10.26
CA SER A 9 5.35 4.58 9.47
C SER A 9 4.25 5.38 8.75
N GLN A 10 4.40 6.70 8.73
CA GLN A 10 3.55 7.61 7.98
C GLN A 10 4.15 7.88 6.59
N LEU A 11 3.35 7.66 5.56
CA LEU A 11 3.78 7.70 4.16
C LEU A 11 2.72 8.37 3.30
N ALA A 12 3.14 9.09 2.26
CA ALA A 12 2.29 9.42 1.12
C ALA A 12 2.53 8.41 -0.01
N VAL A 13 1.45 7.94 -0.63
CA VAL A 13 1.51 6.99 -1.74
C VAL A 13 0.79 7.58 -2.94
N GLU A 14 1.48 7.65 -4.07
CA GLU A 14 0.88 7.97 -5.36
C GLU A 14 0.83 6.71 -6.22
N GLY A 15 -0.32 6.45 -6.83
CA GLY A 15 -0.54 5.19 -7.52
C GLY A 15 -1.83 5.18 -8.32
N LYS A 16 -2.14 4.00 -8.86
CA LYS A 16 -3.38 3.73 -9.58
C LYS A 16 -4.30 2.89 -8.73
N ILE A 17 -5.58 3.25 -8.71
CA ILE A 17 -6.61 2.40 -8.11
C ILE A 17 -6.89 1.26 -9.09
N THR A 18 -6.99 0.04 -8.59
CA THR A 18 -7.34 -1.15 -9.38
C THR A 18 -8.29 -2.02 -8.59
N SER A 19 -9.35 -2.48 -9.24
CA SER A 19 -10.29 -3.44 -8.67
C SER A 19 -10.15 -4.78 -9.36
N GLN A 20 -10.02 -5.84 -8.57
CA GLN A 20 -9.92 -7.21 -9.04
C GLN A 20 -11.10 -8.01 -8.49
N LYS A 21 -11.82 -8.69 -9.37
CA LYS A 21 -12.92 -9.58 -9.02
C LYS A 21 -12.47 -11.02 -9.19
N PHE A 22 -12.63 -11.85 -8.17
CA PHE A 22 -12.28 -13.26 -8.21
C PHE A 22 -13.26 -14.09 -7.38
N ILE A 23 -13.42 -15.35 -7.73
CA ILE A 23 -14.30 -16.29 -7.02
C ILE A 23 -13.45 -17.04 -6.00
N VAL A 24 -13.88 -17.03 -4.73
CA VAL A 24 -13.29 -17.83 -3.65
C VAL A 24 -14.43 -18.55 -2.95
N ASN A 25 -14.35 -19.88 -2.84
CA ASN A 25 -15.35 -20.70 -2.16
C ASN A 25 -16.79 -20.45 -2.69
N ASN A 26 -16.96 -20.40 -4.01
CA ASN A 26 -18.22 -20.05 -4.69
C ASN A 26 -18.79 -18.65 -4.40
N GLU A 27 -18.08 -17.81 -3.66
CA GLU A 27 -18.45 -16.42 -3.43
C GLU A 27 -17.66 -15.49 -4.35
N THR A 28 -18.35 -14.50 -4.91
CA THR A 28 -17.71 -13.40 -5.62
C THR A 28 -17.06 -12.46 -4.61
N ARG A 29 -15.76 -12.23 -4.73
CA ARG A 29 -15.02 -11.23 -3.96
C ARG A 29 -14.48 -10.16 -4.89
N THR A 30 -14.72 -8.91 -4.51
CA THR A 30 -14.12 -7.74 -5.18
C THR A 30 -13.13 -7.12 -4.22
N VAL A 31 -11.88 -6.98 -4.65
CA VAL A 31 -10.83 -6.31 -3.88
C VAL A 31 -10.35 -5.11 -4.65
N THR A 32 -10.47 -3.93 -4.04
CA THR A 32 -9.91 -2.68 -4.56
C THR A 32 -8.59 -2.42 -3.85
N LYS A 33 -7.54 -2.14 -4.64
CA LYS A 33 -6.19 -1.86 -4.15
C LYS A 33 -5.66 -0.60 -4.80
N VAL A 34 -4.71 0.05 -4.12
CA VAL A 34 -3.85 1.07 -4.73
C VAL A 34 -2.54 0.39 -5.11
N VAL A 35 -2.20 0.43 -6.40
CA VAL A 35 -0.90 0.01 -6.90
C VAL A 35 0.02 1.23 -6.86
N ALA A 36 0.92 1.25 -5.87
CA ALA A 36 1.86 2.34 -5.66
C ALA A 36 2.87 2.44 -6.81
N GLN A 37 3.06 3.64 -7.35
CA GLN A 37 4.11 3.98 -8.30
C GLN A 37 5.22 4.78 -7.60
N ASN A 38 4.85 5.70 -6.71
CA ASN A 38 5.77 6.47 -5.86
C ASN A 38 5.36 6.36 -4.38
N ILE A 39 6.37 6.39 -3.52
CA ILE A 39 6.19 6.37 -2.05
C ILE A 39 7.10 7.45 -1.47
N THR A 40 6.50 8.36 -0.70
CA THR A 40 7.21 9.41 0.04
C THR A 40 7.08 9.14 1.53
N PHE A 41 8.20 8.98 2.22
CA PHE A 41 8.22 8.83 3.67
C PHE A 41 8.01 10.21 4.31
N LEU A 42 7.03 10.32 5.21
CA LEU A 42 6.72 11.56 5.92
C LEU A 42 7.27 11.56 7.34
N ASP A 43 7.74 10.40 7.82
CA ASP A 43 8.43 10.28 9.10
C ASP A 43 9.68 11.17 9.10
N ALA A 44 9.88 11.91 10.20
CA ALA A 44 11.13 12.61 10.42
C ALA A 44 12.28 11.59 10.45
N LYS A 45 13.44 11.97 9.90
CA LYS A 45 14.65 11.14 9.95
C LYS A 45 14.86 10.68 11.40
N PRO A 46 15.05 9.38 11.69
CA PRO A 46 15.26 8.94 13.07
C PRO A 46 16.48 9.69 13.60
N ASN A 47 16.28 10.51 14.63
CA ASN A 47 17.39 11.07 15.39
C ASN A 47 18.00 9.87 16.14
N ASN A 48 19.19 9.44 15.70
CA ASN A 48 19.98 8.41 16.37
C ASN A 48 20.20 8.74 17.85
#